data_AF-A0A261RQX9-F1
#
_entry.id   AF-A0A261RQX9-F1
#
_cell.length_a   1.000
_cell.length_b   1.000
_cell.length_c   1.000
_cell.angle_alpha   90.00
_cell.angle_beta   90.00
_cell.angle_gamma   90.00
#
_symmetry.space_group_name_H-M   'P 1'
#
loop_
_entity.id
_entity.type
_entity.pdbx_description
1 polymer ?
#
loop_
_entity_poly.entity_id
_entity_poly.type
_entity_poly.pdbx_seq_one_letter_code
_entity_poly.pdbx_strand_id
1 'polypeptide(L)' 'MTTLTKQNAIDLFGNGAELARALGFTRSAISQWPHELDKGRSYMVVGAALCHGKVRSRSQLHEFLRVRNSA' A
#
# COMPACT_ATOMS: atom_id res chain seq x y z
N MET A 1 -11.26 5.75 -9.34
CA MET A 1 -10.13 5.52 -8.42
C MET A 1 -9.82 4.04 -8.48
N THR A 2 -8.61 3.66 -8.86
CA THR A 2 -8.17 2.26 -8.81
C THR A 2 -8.19 1.80 -7.35
N THR A 3 -8.89 0.70 -7.06
CA THR A 3 -8.97 0.11 -5.72
C THR A 3 -7.60 -0.39 -5.30
N LEU A 4 -7.13 -0.01 -4.10
CA LEU A 4 -5.87 -0.48 -3.54
C LEU A 4 -6.13 -1.75 -2.73
N THR A 5 -5.46 -2.85 -3.09
CA THR A 5 -5.56 -4.10 -2.33
C THR A 5 -4.50 -4.17 -1.24
N LYS A 6 -4.73 -5.01 -0.24
CA LYS A 6 -3.73 -5.35 0.79
C LYS A 6 -2.44 -5.86 0.16
N GLN A 7 -2.54 -6.70 -0.88
CA GLN A 7 -1.36 -7.25 -1.54
C GLN A 7 -0.57 -6.16 -2.27
N ASN A 8 -1.23 -5.25 -2.98
CA ASN A 8 -0.57 -4.10 -3.62
C ASN A 8 0.16 -3.23 -2.59
N ALA A 9 -0.44 -3.00 -1.42
CA ALA A 9 0.22 -2.28 -0.33
C ALA A 9 1.44 -3.04 0.21
N ILE A 10 1.36 -4.35 0.39
CA ILE A 10 2.48 -5.18 0.84
C ILE A 10 3.63 -5.10 -0.17
N ASP A 11 3.33 -5.24 -1.46
CA ASP A 11 4.33 -5.27 -2.52
C ASP A 11 5.01 -3.91 -2.72
N LEU A 12 4.28 -2.82 -2.52
CA LEU A 12 4.83 -1.46 -2.56
C LEU A 12 5.92 -1.25 -1.51
N PHE A 13 5.84 -1.96 -0.38
CA PHE A 13 6.82 -1.93 0.70
C PHE A 13 7.76 -3.15 0.68
N GLY A 14 7.53 -4.11 -0.21
CA GLY A 14 8.28 -5.36 -0.36
C GLY A 14 7.74 -6.51 0.47
N ASN A 15 7.34 -6.27 1.72
CA ASN A 15 6.67 -7.28 2.55
C ASN A 15 5.79 -6.64 3.64
N GLY A 16 4.93 -7.46 4.26
CA GLY A 16 3.98 -6.99 5.27
C GLY A 16 4.61 -6.49 6.57
N ALA A 17 5.83 -6.91 6.90
CA ALA A 17 6.54 -6.39 8.08
C ALA A 17 7.09 -4.98 7.82
N GLU A 18 7.62 -4.70 6.62
CA GLU A 18 8.04 -3.35 6.22
C GLU A 18 6.85 -2.39 6.15
N LEU A 19 5.72 -2.83 5.58
CA LEU A 19 4.49 -2.05 5.56
C LEU A 19 4.03 -1.71 6.98
N ALA A 20 4.03 -2.69 7.88
CA ALA A 20 3.63 -2.50 9.27
C ALA A 20 4.54 -1.48 9.97
N ARG A 21 5.87 -1.59 9.81
CA ARG A 21 6.84 -0.64 10.39
C ARG A 21 6.66 0.77 9.87
N ALA A 22 6.46 0.93 8.55
CA ALA A 22 6.24 2.25 7.95
C ALA A 22 4.95 2.93 8.45
N LEU A 23 3.96 2.14 8.86
CA LEU A 23 2.68 2.65 9.37
C LEU A 23 2.59 2.71 10.90
N GLY A 24 3.62 2.27 11.63
CA GLY A 24 3.55 2.15 13.09
C GLY A 24 2.57 1.09 13.60
N PHE A 25 2.27 0.07 12.78
CA PHE A 25 1.41 -1.05 13.15
C PHE A 25 2.21 -2.32 13.42
N THR A 26 1.56 -3.32 14.01
CA THR A 26 2.08 -4.69 14.06
C THR A 26 1.78 -5.43 12.77
N ARG A 27 2.59 -6.42 12.42
CA ARG A 27 2.33 -7.30 11.26
C ARG A 27 0.96 -7.99 11.37
N SER A 28 0.56 -8.37 12.58
CA SER A 28 -0.75 -8.98 12.84
C SER A 28 -1.92 -8.01 12.57
N ALA A 29 -1.76 -6.71 12.85
CA ALA A 29 -2.78 -5.73 12.50
C ALA A 29 -2.96 -5.62 10.97
N ILE A 30 -1.86 -5.64 10.20
CA ILE A 30 -1.89 -5.64 8.74
C ILE A 30 -2.50 -6.93 8.17
N SER A 31 -2.22 -8.10 8.76
CA SER A 31 -2.77 -9.37 8.25
C SER A 31 -4.30 -9.41 8.31
N GLN A 32 -4.89 -8.77 9.32
CA GLN A 32 -6.34 -8.65 9.53
C GLN A 32 -7.00 -7.63 8.58
N TRP A 33 -6.25 -6.92 7.75
CA TRP A 33 -6.86 -5.99 6.79
C TRP A 33 -7.65 -6.76 5.73
N PRO A 34 -8.77 -6.17 5.26
CA PRO A 34 -9.55 -6.72 4.15
C PRO A 34 -8.71 -6.81 2.86
N HIS A 35 -9.17 -7.62 1.89
CA HIS A 35 -8.50 -7.72 0.59
C HIS A 35 -8.47 -6.36 -0.12
N GLU A 36 -9.62 -5.69 -0.21
CA GLU A 36 -9.73 -4.31 -0.68
C GLU A 36 -9.64 -3.34 0.49
N LEU A 37 -8.73 -2.38 0.40
CA LEU A 37 -8.56 -1.39 1.45
C LEU A 37 -9.63 -0.31 1.31
N ASP A 38 -10.24 0.05 2.44
CA ASP A 38 -11.06 1.24 2.51
C ASP A 38 -10.24 2.51 2.21
N LYS A 39 -10.94 3.63 2.02
CA LYS A 39 -10.30 4.91 1.70
C LYS A 39 -9.29 5.35 2.76
N GLY A 40 -9.58 5.15 4.05
CA GLY A 40 -8.70 5.55 5.15
C GLY A 40 -7.38 4.79 5.13
N ARG A 41 -7.45 3.45 5.06
CA ARG A 41 -6.28 2.59 4.92
C ARG A 41 -5.50 2.87 3.64
N SER A 42 -6.21 3.13 2.54
CA SER A 42 -5.57 3.51 1.28
C SER A 42 -4.77 4.81 1.42
N TYR A 43 -5.33 5.85 2.03
CA TYR A 43 -4.60 7.11 2.26
C TYR A 43 -3.39 6.93 3.17
N MET A 44 -3.49 6.11 4.22
CA MET A 44 -2.34 5.80 5.08
C MET A 44 -1.19 5.15 4.29
N VAL A 45 -1.49 4.14 3.47
CA VAL A 45 -0.48 3.46 2.64
C VAL A 45 0.15 4.44 1.65
N VAL A 46 -0.65 5.28 0.99
CA VAL A 46 -0.14 6.27 0.01
C VAL A 46 0.73 7.32 0.69
N GLY A 47 0.29 7.86 1.82
CA GLY A 47 1.06 8.83 2.60
C GLY A 47 2.40 8.26 3.05
N ALA A 48 2.39 7.05 3.63
CA ALA A 48 3.61 6.36 4.03
C ALA A 48 4.52 6.07 2.82
N ALA A 49 3.96 5.65 1.69
CA ALA A 49 4.76 5.36 0.50
C ALA A 49 5.50 6.60 -0.02
N LEU A 50 4.87 7.79 0.07
CA LEU A 50 5.51 9.05 -0.26
C LEU A 50 6.59 9.42 0.76
N CYS A 51 6.27 9.39 2.06
CA CYS A 51 7.22 9.74 3.13
C CYS A 51 8.45 8.83 3.16
N HIS A 52 8.28 7.54 2.84
CA HIS A 52 9.36 6.55 2.78
C HIS A 52 10.00 6.41 1.39
N GLY A 53 9.66 7.29 0.43
CA GLY A 53 10.27 7.31 -0.90
C GLY A 53 9.99 6.07 -1.77
N LYS A 54 8.96 5.29 -1.44
CA LYS A 54 8.52 4.12 -2.24
C LYS A 54 7.91 4.56 -3.57
N VAL A 55 7.27 5.73 -3.58
CA VAL A 55 6.79 6.40 -4.79
C VAL A 55 7.15 7.89 -4.74
N ARG A 56 7.40 8.48 -5.90
CA ARG A 56 7.72 9.92 -6.01
C ARG A 56 6.51 10.77 -6.36
N SER A 57 5.47 10.19 -6.94
CA SER A 57 4.27 10.91 -7.36
C SER A 57 3.03 10.01 -7.43
N ARG A 58 1.86 10.65 -7.48
CA ARG A 58 0.58 9.96 -7.68
C ARG A 58 0.50 9.23 -9.03
N SER A 59 1.13 9.76 -10.07
CA SER A 59 1.18 9.12 -11.39
C SER A 59 1.99 7.82 -11.33
N GLN A 60 3.14 7.83 -10.63
CA GLN A 60 3.94 6.62 -10.43
C GLN A 60 3.15 5.56 -9.65
N LEU A 61 2.42 5.95 -8.60
CA LEU A 61 1.55 5.04 -7.86
C LEU A 61 0.45 4.46 -8.76
N HIS A 62 -0.20 5.29 -9.57
CA HIS A 62 -1.25 4.81 -10.47
C HIS A 62 -0.71 3.81 -11.49
N GLU A 63 0.48 4.07 -12.04
CA GLU A 63 1.15 3.17 -12.97
C GLU A 63 1.50 1.83 -12.30
N PHE A 64 2.03 1.87 -11.08
CA PHE A 64 2.27 0.66 -10.30
C PHE A 64 1.00 -0.18 -10.13
N LEU A 65 -0.11 0.45 -9.74
CA LEU A 65 -1.39 -0.25 -9.54
C LEU A 65 -1.99 -0.75 -10.85
N ARG A 66 -1.80 -0.02 -11.95
CA ARG A 66 -2.25 -0.43 -13.28
C ARG A 66 -1.54 -1.72 -13.72
N VAL A 67 -0.21 -1.75 -13.62
CA VAL A 67 0.60 -2.92 -13.99
C VAL A 67 0.22 -4.14 -13.15
N ARG A 68 0.04 -3.96 -11.82
CA ARG A 68 -0.26 -5.06 -10.90
C ARG A 68 -1.66 -5.63 -11.02
N ASN A 69 -2.65 -4.83 -11.41
CA ASN A 69 -4.03 -5.28 -11.59
C ASN A 69 -4.30 -5.84 -13.01
N SER A 70 -3.30 -5.79 -13.90
CA SER A 70 -3.40 -6.29 -15.28
C SER A 70 -2.74 -7.67 -15.46
N ALA A 71 -2.22 -8.26 -14.38
CA ALA A 71 -1.63 -9.59 -14.29
C ALA A 71 -2.50 -10.47 -13.39
#